data_AF-A0ABD7C5I5-F1
#
_entry.id   AF-A0ABD7C5I5-F1
#
_cell.length_a   1.000
_cell.length_b   1.000
_cell.length_c   1.000
_cell.angle_alpha   90.00
_cell.angle_beta   90.00
_cell.angle_gamma   90.00
#
_symmetry.space_group_name_H-M   'P 1'
#
loop_
_entity.id
_entity.type
_entity.pdbx_description
1 polymer ?
#
loop_
_entity_poly.entity_id
_entity_poly.type
_entity_poly.pdbx_seq_one_letter_code
_entity_poly.pdbx_strand_id
1 'polypeptide(L)'
;MSPFINTAWPRFFIVALPIALFAVLLNSTVDATPNGWLIQMALLLVPFSTLVFLGLGWQRLRKAHAESPILKSELHRMLSALIGNVKVAALWFGLTLVGTFALMLAWVLLRRTCG
;
A
#
# COMPACT_ATOMS: atom_id res chain seq x y z
N MET A 1 -18.83 22.59 -13.79
CA MET A 1 -17.76 21.88 -13.04
C MET A 1 -16.58 21.64 -13.98
N SER A 2 -15.33 21.70 -13.48
CA SER A 2 -14.14 21.42 -14.32
C SER A 2 -14.19 19.99 -14.91
N PRO A 3 -13.87 19.81 -16.21
CA PRO A 3 -13.82 18.50 -16.86
C PRO A 3 -12.59 17.67 -16.43
N PHE A 4 -11.62 18.30 -15.77
CA PHE A 4 -10.36 17.70 -15.36
C PHE A 4 -10.44 16.98 -14.01
N ILE A 5 -9.60 15.97 -13.83
CA ILE A 5 -9.46 15.27 -12.54
C ILE A 5 -8.93 16.24 -11.46
N ASN A 6 -9.40 16.08 -10.23
CA ASN A 6 -8.87 16.82 -9.09
C ASN A 6 -7.81 15.97 -8.38
N THR A 7 -6.54 16.36 -8.49
CA THR A 7 -5.38 15.66 -7.92
C THR A 7 -4.94 16.21 -6.56
N ALA A 8 -5.79 17.00 -5.90
CA ALA A 8 -5.52 17.54 -4.57
C ALA A 8 -5.33 16.43 -3.53
N TRP A 9 -4.42 16.64 -2.59
CA TRP A 9 -4.11 15.69 -1.51
C TRP A 9 -5.32 15.21 -0.69
N PRO A 10 -6.37 16.01 -0.43
CA PRO A 10 -7.56 15.50 0.26
C PRO A 10 -8.20 14.30 -0.45
N ARG A 11 -8.14 14.22 -1.78
CA ARG A 11 -8.66 13.07 -2.55
C ARG A 11 -7.84 11.81 -2.34
N PHE A 12 -6.52 11.95 -2.20
CA PHE A 12 -5.65 10.84 -1.82
C PHE A 12 -6.01 10.32 -0.42
N PHE A 13 -6.23 11.22 0.55
CA PHE A 13 -6.54 10.83 1.92
C PHE A 13 -7.89 10.10 2.08
N ILE A 14 -8.87 10.33 1.21
CA ILE A 14 -10.12 9.55 1.20
C ILE A 14 -9.84 8.05 1.03
N VAL A 15 -8.79 7.68 0.27
CA VAL A 15 -8.40 6.27 0.06
C VAL A 15 -7.33 5.83 1.07
N ALA A 16 -6.36 6.69 1.36
CA ALA A 16 -5.26 6.34 2.26
C ALA A 16 -5.69 6.20 3.74
N LEU A 17 -6.63 7.03 4.22
CA LEU A 17 -7.08 6.98 5.62
C LEU A 17 -7.77 5.67 5.98
N PRO A 18 -8.71 5.11 5.19
CA PRO A 18 -9.26 3.79 5.46
C PRO A 18 -8.22 2.68 5.56
N ILE A 19 -7.19 2.72 4.70
CA ILE A 19 -6.09 1.73 4.72
C ILE A 19 -5.24 1.88 5.99
N ALA A 20 -4.92 3.13 6.36
CA ALA A 20 -4.17 3.42 7.58
C ALA A 20 -4.97 3.01 8.83
N LEU A 21 -6.27 3.30 8.87
CA LEU A 21 -7.15 2.87 9.95
C LEU A 21 -7.20 1.34 10.05
N PHE A 22 -7.33 0.65 8.92
CA PHE A 22 -7.28 -0.80 8.86
C PHE A 22 -5.95 -1.36 9.42
N ALA A 23 -4.82 -0.74 9.08
CA ALA A 23 -3.52 -1.12 9.62
C ALA A 23 -3.46 -0.97 11.16
N VAL A 24 -4.00 0.13 11.69
CA VAL A 24 -4.09 0.35 13.15
C VAL A 24 -4.98 -0.69 13.82
N LEU A 25 -6.13 -1.01 13.22
CA LEU A 25 -7.02 -2.05 13.73
C LEU A 25 -6.34 -3.43 13.73
N LEU A 26 -5.67 -3.81 12.62
CA LEU A 26 -4.88 -5.05 12.57
C LEU A 26 -3.78 -5.09 13.63
N ASN A 27 -3.12 -3.98 13.87
CA ASN A 27 -2.09 -3.90 14.89
C ASN A 27 -2.67 -4.14 16.30
N SER A 28 -3.88 -3.65 16.56
CA SER A 28 -4.54 -3.78 17.86
C SER A 28 -4.98 -5.21 18.21
N THR A 29 -4.99 -6.13 17.24
CA THR A 29 -5.36 -7.54 17.46
C THR A 29 -4.17 -8.43 17.83
N VAL A 30 -2.95 -7.90 17.89
CA VAL A 30 -1.75 -8.70 18.16
C VAL A 30 -1.43 -8.68 19.66
N ASP A 31 -1.44 -9.87 20.26
CA ASP A 31 -1.03 -10.04 21.65
C ASP A 31 0.48 -9.81 21.85
N ALA A 32 0.84 -9.29 23.02
CA ALA A 32 2.22 -9.06 23.45
C ALA A 32 2.94 -10.39 23.82
N THR A 33 3.04 -11.30 22.86
CA THR A 33 3.73 -12.58 23.00
C THR A 33 5.23 -12.45 22.71
N PRO A 34 6.10 -13.33 23.25
CA PRO A 34 7.48 -13.42 22.81
C PRO A 34 7.52 -13.66 21.29
N ASN A 35 8.22 -12.80 20.56
CA ASN A 35 8.24 -12.76 19.09
C ASN A 35 6.94 -12.30 18.38
N GLY A 36 5.97 -11.74 19.11
CA GLY A 36 4.73 -11.19 18.54
C GLY A 36 4.97 -10.04 17.54
N TRP A 37 6.12 -9.39 17.61
CA TRP A 37 6.54 -8.37 16.64
C TRP A 37 6.68 -8.93 15.21
N LEU A 38 7.01 -10.21 15.02
CA LEU A 38 7.13 -10.81 13.69
C LEU A 38 5.79 -10.88 12.97
N ILE A 39 4.75 -11.36 13.67
CA ILE A 39 3.40 -11.41 13.12
C ILE A 39 2.82 -10.00 12.96
N GLN A 40 3.14 -9.08 13.88
CA GLN A 40 2.79 -7.67 13.77
C GLN A 40 3.39 -7.02 12.50
N MET A 41 4.68 -7.23 12.26
CA MET A 41 5.35 -6.74 11.05
C MET A 41 4.77 -7.39 9.80
N ALA A 42 4.47 -8.68 9.81
CA ALA A 42 3.84 -9.36 8.67
C ALA A 42 2.46 -8.77 8.34
N LEU A 43 1.62 -8.53 9.35
CA LEU A 43 0.29 -7.93 9.20
C LEU A 43 0.33 -6.49 8.71
N LEU A 44 1.32 -5.71 9.17
CA LEU A 44 1.49 -4.31 8.80
C LEU A 44 2.20 -4.10 7.46
N LEU A 45 2.97 -5.09 6.98
CA LEU A 45 3.78 -4.95 5.77
C LEU A 45 2.92 -4.66 4.53
N VAL A 46 1.78 -5.35 4.39
CA VAL A 46 0.85 -5.19 3.26
C VAL A 46 0.20 -3.80 3.23
N PRO A 47 -0.49 -3.33 4.29
CA PRO A 47 -1.11 -2.01 4.27
C PRO A 47 -0.07 -0.90 4.17
N PHE A 48 1.09 -1.03 4.83
CA PHE A 48 2.18 -0.06 4.72
C PHE A 48 2.74 0.02 3.29
N SER A 49 3.06 -1.13 2.69
CA SER A 49 3.50 -1.23 1.30
C SER A 49 2.50 -0.61 0.33
N THR A 50 1.20 -0.83 0.57
CA THR A 50 0.12 -0.29 -0.26
C THR A 50 0.04 1.23 -0.16
N LEU A 51 0.17 1.79 1.05
CA LEU A 51 0.20 3.24 1.27
C LEU A 51 1.39 3.91 0.58
N VAL A 52 2.58 3.30 0.69
CA VAL A 52 3.79 3.82 0.02
C VAL A 52 3.60 3.78 -1.50
N PHE A 53 3.12 2.65 -2.04
CA PHE A 53 2.87 2.52 -3.47
C PHE A 53 1.84 3.54 -3.98
N LEU A 54 0.73 3.71 -3.26
CA LEU A 54 -0.30 4.71 -3.58
C LEU A 54 0.25 6.14 -3.50
N GLY A 55 1.07 6.46 -2.50
CA GLY A 55 1.67 7.79 -2.34
C GLY A 55 2.57 8.15 -3.52
N LEU A 56 3.46 7.23 -3.92
CA LEU A 56 4.30 7.37 -5.10
C LEU A 56 3.46 7.45 -6.39
N GLY A 57 2.42 6.62 -6.50
CA GLY A 57 1.47 6.66 -7.59
C GLY A 57 0.75 8.00 -7.71
N TRP A 58 0.33 8.59 -6.59
CA TRP A 58 -0.33 9.88 -6.56
C TRP A 58 0.59 11.02 -6.99
N GLN A 59 1.88 10.96 -6.61
CA GLN A 59 2.90 11.89 -7.10
C GLN A 59 3.08 11.78 -8.62
N ARG A 60 3.15 10.55 -9.17
CA ARG A 60 3.24 10.32 -10.62
C ARG A 60 2.01 10.86 -11.35
N LEU A 61 0.82 10.60 -10.82
CA LEU A 61 -0.44 11.10 -11.39
C LEU A 61 -0.47 12.63 -11.43
N ARG A 62 -0.08 13.30 -10.34
CA ARG A 62 0.01 14.77 -10.30
C ARG A 62 0.99 15.32 -11.33
N LYS A 63 2.16 14.68 -11.48
CA LYS A 63 3.15 15.08 -12.48
C LYS A 63 2.59 14.93 -13.90
N ALA A 64 2.01 13.78 -14.22
CA ALA A 64 1.37 13.53 -15.52
C ALA A 64 0.22 14.51 -15.82
N HIS A 65 -0.56 14.86 -14.80
CA HIS A 65 -1.63 15.84 -14.91
C HIS A 65 -1.13 17.27 -15.13
N ALA A 66 0.02 17.63 -14.55
CA ALA A 66 0.66 18.94 -14.76
C ALA A 66 1.25 19.06 -16.17
N GLU A 67 1.82 17.97 -16.71
CA GLU A 67 2.35 17.92 -18.07
C GLU A 67 1.23 17.88 -19.13
N SER A 68 0.16 17.14 -18.85
CA SER A 68 -0.98 16.99 -19.75
C SER A 68 -2.28 16.83 -18.95
N PRO A 69 -3.19 17.82 -18.98
CA PRO A 69 -4.36 17.80 -18.11
C PRO A 69 -5.30 16.66 -18.48
N ILE A 70 -5.48 15.74 -17.53
CA ILE A 70 -6.26 14.50 -17.68
C ILE A 70 -7.75 14.78 -17.43
N LEU A 71 -8.62 14.37 -18.36
CA LEU A 71 -10.07 14.45 -18.21
C LEU A 71 -10.60 13.36 -17.28
N LYS A 72 -11.73 13.63 -16.62
CA LYS A 72 -12.43 12.64 -15.77
C LYS A 72 -12.90 11.41 -16.55
N SER A 73 -13.18 11.55 -17.85
CA SER A 73 -13.56 10.45 -18.73
C SER A 73 -12.38 9.52 -19.08
N GLU A 74 -11.13 9.98 -18.92
CA GLU A 74 -9.92 9.21 -19.24
C GLU A 74 -9.46 8.36 -18.04
N LEU A 75 -10.36 7.53 -17.51
CA LEU A 75 -10.09 6.67 -16.35
C LEU A 75 -8.85 5.79 -16.58
N HIS A 76 -8.69 5.27 -17.81
CA HIS A 76 -7.57 4.40 -18.17
C HIS A 76 -6.22 5.13 -18.10
N ARG A 77 -6.18 6.39 -18.53
CA ARG A 77 -4.96 7.23 -18.45
C ARG A 77 -4.64 7.60 -17.01
N MET A 78 -5.66 7.91 -16.22
CA MET A 78 -5.51 8.17 -14.78
C MET A 78 -4.94 6.94 -14.05
N LEU A 79 -5.48 5.74 -14.30
CA LEU A 79 -4.99 4.49 -13.70
C LEU A 79 -3.57 4.16 -14.15
N SER A 80 -3.28 4.30 -15.45
CA SER A 80 -1.94 4.09 -15.99
C SER A 80 -0.91 5.01 -15.35
N ALA A 81 -1.23 6.29 -15.15
CA ALA A 81 -0.35 7.23 -14.46
C ALA A 81 -0.18 6.93 -12.96
N LEU A 82 -1.22 6.41 -12.30
CA LEU A 82 -1.19 6.04 -10.89
C LEU A 82 -0.33 4.78 -10.66
N ILE A 83 -0.57 3.72 -11.46
CA ILE A 83 0.15 2.44 -11.38
C ILE A 83 1.59 2.59 -11.91
N GLY A 84 1.77 3.38 -12.96
CA GLY A 84 3.04 3.53 -13.67
C GLY A 84 3.44 2.23 -14.37
N ASN A 85 4.71 1.85 -14.24
CA ASN A 85 5.23 0.62 -14.84
C ASN A 85 4.69 -0.62 -14.11
N VAL A 86 3.85 -1.40 -14.79
CA VAL A 86 3.23 -2.62 -14.26
C VAL A 86 4.26 -3.64 -13.78
N LYS A 87 5.43 -3.74 -14.42
CA LYS A 87 6.50 -4.64 -13.97
C LYS A 87 7.06 -4.23 -12.60
N VAL A 88 7.22 -2.93 -12.37
CA VAL A 88 7.68 -2.39 -11.09
C VAL A 88 6.61 -2.60 -10.02
N ALA A 89 5.34 -2.40 -10.36
CA ALA A 89 4.22 -2.69 -9.46
C ALA A 89 4.16 -4.17 -9.08
N ALA A 90 4.26 -5.07 -10.05
CA ALA A 90 4.27 -6.52 -9.82
C ALA A 90 5.47 -6.94 -8.95
N LEU A 91 6.66 -6.40 -9.22
CA LEU A 91 7.84 -6.65 -8.40
C LEU A 91 7.67 -6.12 -6.97
N TRP A 92 7.11 -4.92 -6.81
CA TRP A 92 6.85 -4.29 -5.52
C TRP A 92 5.94 -5.17 -4.65
N PHE A 93 4.75 -5.52 -5.16
CA PHE A 93 3.81 -6.36 -4.43
C PHE A 93 4.28 -7.80 -4.28
N GLY A 94 5.02 -8.33 -5.26
CA GLY A 94 5.66 -9.64 -5.15
C GLY A 94 6.65 -9.69 -3.99
N LEU A 95 7.51 -8.68 -3.85
CA LEU A 95 8.45 -8.58 -2.74
C LEU A 95 7.74 -8.43 -1.40
N THR A 96 6.66 -7.64 -1.35
CA THR A 96 5.81 -7.51 -0.16
C THR A 96 5.25 -8.85 0.27
N LEU A 97 4.69 -9.64 -0.66
CA LEU A 97 4.17 -10.97 -0.37
C LEU A 97 5.26 -11.90 0.15
N VAL A 98 6.40 -11.97 -0.53
CA VAL A 98 7.54 -12.80 -0.10
C VAL A 98 8.00 -12.41 1.31
N GLY A 99 8.10 -11.11 1.61
CA GLY A 99 8.44 -10.60 2.93
C GLY A 99 7.42 -11.00 4.00
N THR A 100 6.12 -10.86 3.71
CA THR A 100 5.05 -11.27 4.62
C THR A 100 5.12 -12.78 4.92
N PHE A 101 5.30 -13.62 3.89
CA PHE A 101 5.44 -15.07 4.06
C PHE A 101 6.68 -15.43 4.87
N ALA A 102 7.82 -14.80 4.60
CA ALA A 102 9.06 -15.05 5.35
C ALA A 102 8.91 -14.72 6.83
N LEU A 103 8.27 -13.58 7.16
CA LEU A 103 8.01 -13.18 8.54
C LEU A 103 7.05 -14.13 9.26
N MET A 104 5.96 -14.56 8.59
CA MET A 104 5.04 -15.55 9.14
C MET A 104 5.72 -16.90 9.37
N LEU A 105 6.54 -17.36 8.41
CA LEU A 105 7.28 -18.62 8.54
C LEU A 105 8.27 -18.55 9.70
N ALA A 106 9.03 -17.47 9.82
CA ALA A 106 9.95 -17.25 10.93
C ALA A 106 9.22 -17.27 12.28
N TRP A 107 8.06 -16.60 12.38
CA TRP A 107 7.24 -16.61 13.59
C TRP A 107 6.77 -18.03 13.96
N VAL A 108 6.26 -18.79 12.98
CA VAL A 108 5.80 -20.17 13.20
C VAL A 108 6.95 -21.08 13.63
N LEU A 109 8.11 -20.99 12.99
CA LEU A 109 9.28 -21.79 13.33
C LEU A 109 9.76 -21.49 14.75
N LEU A 110 9.92 -20.22 15.10
CA LEU A 110 10.34 -19.81 16.44
C LEU A 110 9.35 -20.24 17.52
N ARG A 111 8.04 -20.16 17.23
CA ARG A 111 7.01 -20.62 18.16
C ARG A 111 7.05 -22.13 18.39
N ARG A 112 7.41 -22.93 17.38
CA ARG A 112 7.55 -24.39 17.49
C ARG A 112 8.85 -24.84 18.15
N THR A 113 9.91 -24.05 18.07
CA THR A 113 11.22 -24.41 18.66
C THR A 113 11.38 -23.93 20.10
N CYS A 114 10.64 -22.90 20.51
CA CYS A 114 10.75 -22.29 21.85
C CYS A 114 9.53 -22.54 22.76
N GLY A 115 8.48 -23.20 22.26
CA GLY A 115 7.32 -23.66 23.04
C GLY A 115 7.35 -25.17 23.19
#